data_AF-A0A2L1U9J0-F1
#
_entry.id   AF-A0A2L1U9J0-F1
#
_cell.length_a   1.000
_cell.length_b   1.000
_cell.length_c   1.000
_cell.angle_alpha   90.00
_cell.angle_beta   90.00
_cell.angle_gamma   90.00
#
_symmetry.space_group_name_H-M   'P 1'
#
loop_
_entity.id
_entity.type
_entity.pdbx_description
1 polymer ?
#
loop_
_entity_poly.entity_id
_entity_poly.type
_entity_poly.pdbx_seq_one_letter_code
_entity_poly.pdbx_strand_id
1 'polypeptide(L)' 'METVLIYQDEKSNEFWKIDVVGNSYSITYGKIGTQGSIQFKIFESPEECAKEAEQLIRTKLEEGYW' A
#
# COMPACT_ATOMS: atom_id res chain seq x y z
N MET A 1 -1.97 2.36 11.20
CA MET A 1 -3.06 2.60 10.21
C MET A 1 -2.90 1.53 9.15
N GLU A 2 -3.98 0.83 8.80
CA GLU A 2 -3.94 -0.19 7.75
C GLU A 2 -4.91 0.20 6.64
N THR A 3 -4.45 0.13 5.39
CA THR A 3 -5.25 0.37 4.18
C THR A 3 -5.00 -0.75 3.19
N VAL A 4 -6.08 -1.37 2.70
CA VAL A 4 -6.03 -2.41 1.66
C VAL A 4 -6.81 -1.88 0.47
N LEU A 5 -6.20 -1.97 -0.71
CA LEU A 5 -6.78 -1.56 -1.97
C LEU A 5 -6.72 -2.72 -2.96
N ILE A 6 -7.76 -2.88 -3.76
CA ILE A 6 -7.90 -3.91 -4.77
C ILE A 6 -7.92 -3.26 -6.15
N TYR A 7 -7.17 -3.84 -7.09
CA TYR A 7 -7.27 -3.51 -8.50
C TYR A 7 -7.80 -4.73 -9.24
N GLN A 8 -8.91 -4.53 -9.95
CA GLN A 8 -9.53 -5.60 -10.71
C GLN A 8 -10.01 -5.09 -12.06
N ASP A 9 -9.55 -5.74 -13.12
CA ASP A 9 -10.02 -5.58 -14.49
C ASP A 9 -10.28 -6.97 -15.12
N GLU A 10 -10.51 -7.05 -16.44
CA GLU A 10 -10.75 -8.34 -17.12
C GLU A 10 -9.56 -9.33 -17.09
N LYS A 11 -8.34 -8.84 -16.85
CA LYS A 11 -7.06 -9.59 -16.92
C LYS A 11 -6.27 -9.55 -15.61
N SER A 12 -6.60 -8.63 -14.72
CA SER A 12 -5.84 -8.28 -13.53
C SER A 12 -6.73 -8.45 -12.31
N ASN A 13 -6.17 -9.06 -11.27
CA ASN A 13 -6.81 -9.20 -9.98
C ASN A 13 -5.72 -9.12 -8.92
N GLU A 14 -5.47 -7.92 -8.44
CA GLU A 14 -4.31 -7.56 -7.66
C GLU A 14 -4.74 -6.90 -6.34
N PHE A 15 -3.92 -7.09 -5.31
CA PHE A 15 -4.07 -6.41 -4.04
C PHE A 15 -2.83 -5.55 -3.80
N TRP A 16 -3.05 -4.45 -3.09
CA TRP A 16 -2.02 -3.60 -2.54
C TRP A 16 -2.45 -3.20 -1.13
N LYS A 17 -1.60 -3.45 -0.15
CA LYS A 17 -1.86 -3.18 1.26
C LYS A 17 -0.72 -2.34 1.80
N ILE A 18 -1.04 -1.32 2.60
CA ILE A 18 -0.07 -0.59 3.40
C ILE A 18 -0.47 -0.65 4.88
N ASP A 19 0.51 -0.95 5.74
CA ASP A 19 0.38 -0.93 7.19
C ASP A 19 1.44 0.01 7.78
N VAL A 20 0.99 1.07 8.44
CA VAL A 20 1.81 2.13 9.03
C VAL A 20 1.85 1.96 10.54
N VAL A 21 3.04 1.80 11.09
CA VAL A 21 3.33 1.63 12.52
C VAL A 21 4.43 2.60 12.95
N GLY A 22 4.05 3.60 13.74
CA GLY A 22 4.98 4.63 14.23
C GLY A 22 5.59 5.43 13.07
N ASN A 23 6.91 5.37 12.96
CA ASN A 23 7.71 6.00 11.91
C ASN A 23 8.08 5.04 10.77
N SER A 24 7.33 3.96 10.60
CA SER A 24 7.60 2.98 9.55
C SER A 24 6.32 2.51 8.89
N TYR A 25 6.44 2.02 7.66
CA TYR A 25 5.36 1.28 7.02
C TYR A 25 5.88 0.02 6.35
N SER A 26 4.97 -0.92 6.16
CA SER A 26 5.13 -2.06 5.27
C SER A 26 4.07 -2.03 4.18
N ILE A 27 4.46 -2.36 2.95
CA ILE A 27 3.57 -2.48 1.81
C ILE A 27 3.60 -3.93 1.35
N THR A 28 2.45 -4.58 1.20
CA THR A 28 2.33 -5.92 0.63
C THR A 28 1.48 -5.84 -0.63
N TYR A 29 1.96 -6.38 -1.76
CA TYR A 29 1.25 -6.30 -3.03
C TYR A 29 1.44 -7.54 -3.89
N GLY A 30 0.49 -7.82 -4.78
CA GLY A 30 0.59 -8.93 -5.72
C GLY A 30 -0.76 -9.36 -6.26
N LYS A 31 -0.79 -10.51 -6.94
CA LYS A 31 -2.06 -11.09 -7.41
C LYS A 31 -2.83 -11.69 -6.25
N ILE A 32 -4.15 -11.51 -6.23
CA ILE A 32 -5.02 -12.14 -5.22
C ILE A 32 -4.85 -13.67 -5.30
N GLY A 33 -4.68 -14.30 -4.14
CA GLY A 33 -4.41 -15.75 -4.03
C GLY A 33 -2.94 -16.13 -4.10
N THR A 34 -2.03 -15.16 -4.23
CA THR A 34 -0.58 -15.35 -4.08
C THR A 34 -0.08 -14.74 -2.78
N GLN A 35 1.13 -15.12 -2.35
CA GLN A 35 1.76 -14.52 -1.17
C GLN A 35 2.14 -13.04 -1.42
N GLY A 36 2.28 -12.64 -2.68
CA GLY A 36 2.73 -11.30 -3.06
C GLY A 36 4.18 -11.02 -2.68
N SER A 37 4.53 -9.74 -2.74
CA SER A 37 5.83 -9.18 -2.37
C SER A 37 5.63 -8.17 -1.25
N ILE A 38 6.61 -8.06 -0.36
CA ILE A 38 6.62 -7.09 0.74
C ILE A 38 7.74 -6.06 0.55
N GLN A 39 7.42 -4.80 0.84
CA GLN A 39 8.35 -3.70 0.95
C GLN A 39 8.20 -3.08 2.33
N PHE A 40 9.30 -2.54 2.86
CA PHE A 40 9.31 -1.89 4.17
C PHE A 40 10.19 -0.66 4.13
N LYS A 41 9.80 0.38 4.85
CA LYS A 41 10.55 1.64 4.93
C LYS A 41 10.40 2.24 6.32
N ILE A 42 11.51 2.76 6.85
CA ILE A 42 11.58 3.51 8.11
C ILE A 42 11.89 4.97 7.77
N PHE A 43 11.29 5.88 8.52
CA PHE A 43 11.43 7.32 8.42
C PHE A 43 12.02 7.90 9.70
N GLU A 44 12.55 9.12 9.63
CA GLU A 44 13.07 9.81 10.80
C GLU A 44 11.95 10.25 11.74
N SER A 45 10.77 10.58 11.20
CA SER A 45 9.59 10.99 11.97
C SER A 45 8.32 10.21 11.61
N PRO A 46 7.38 10.03 12.56
CA PRO A 46 6.04 9.50 12.27
C PRO A 46 5.24 10.35 11.27
N GLU A 47 5.46 11.67 11.27
CA GLU A 47 4.73 12.62 10.42
C GLU A 47 5.13 12.46 8.94
N GLU A 48 6.43 12.31 8.66
CA GLU A 48 6.92 12.02 7.30
C GLU A 48 6.40 10.66 6.81
N CYS A 49 6.40 9.65 7.68
CA CYS A 49 5.87 8.33 7.35
C CYS A 49 4.39 8.40 6.97
N ALA A 50 3.59 9.12 7.75
CA ALA A 50 2.16 9.30 7.49
C ALA A 50 1.92 10.04 6.17
N LYS A 51 2.66 11.14 5.93
CA LYS A 51 2.53 11.95 4.70
C LYS A 51 2.88 11.15 3.44
N GLU A 52 3.95 10.36 3.48
CA GLU A 52 4.32 9.49 2.36
C GLU A 52 3.26 8.40 2.14
N ALA A 53 2.78 7.76 3.21
CA ALA A 53 1.75 6.73 3.13
C ALA A 53 0.46 7.27 2.50
N GLU A 54 0.01 8.46 2.91
CA GLU A 54 -1.16 9.12 2.32
C GLU A 54 -0.98 9.45 0.83
N GLN A 55 0.23 9.88 0.43
CA GLN A 55 0.55 10.11 -0.98
C GLN A 55 0.46 8.82 -1.80
N LEU A 56 1.03 7.72 -1.29
CA LEU A 56 0.97 6.42 -1.95
C LEU A 56 -0.47 5.90 -2.10
N ILE A 57 -1.29 6.04 -1.05
CA ILE A 57 -2.70 5.66 -1.09
C ILE A 57 -3.43 6.48 -2.16
N ARG A 58 -3.25 7.81 -2.19
CA ARG A 58 -3.90 8.66 -3.18
C ARG A 58 -3.51 8.28 -4.60
N THR A 59 -2.23 8.05 -4.87
CA THR A 59 -1.77 7.61 -6.19
C THR A 59 -2.39 6.27 -6.59
N LYS A 60 -2.50 5.30 -5.67
CA LYS A 60 -3.16 4.01 -5.97
C LYS A 60 -4.65 4.17 -6.30
N LEU A 61 -5.35 5.05 -5.59
CA LEU A 61 -6.75 5.38 -5.89
C LEU A 61 -6.88 6.06 -7.27
N GLU A 62 -5.95 6.94 -7.64
CA GLU A 62 -5.89 7.58 -8.97
C GLU A 62 -5.60 6.55 -10.09
N GLU A 63 -4.83 5.49 -9.80
CA GLU A 63 -4.59 4.36 -10.71
C GLU A 63 -5.80 3.42 -10.85
N GLY A 64 -6.88 3.65 -10.09
CA GLY A 64 -8.12 2.88 -10.18
C GLY A 64 -8.22 1.71 -9.19
N TYR A 65 -7.33 1.65 -8.19
CA TYR A 65 -7.54 0.76 -7.05
C TYR A 65 -8.69 1.30 -6.16
N TRP A 66 -9.39 0.41 -5.46
CA TRP A 66 -10.52 0.76 -4.59
C TRP A 66 -10.52 -0.02 -3.27
#